data_AF-A0A946Y3R3-F1
#
_entry.id   AF-A0A946Y3R3-F1
#
_cell.length_a   1.000
_cell.length_b   1.000
_cell.length_c   1.000
_cell.angle_alpha   90.00
_cell.angle_beta   90.00
_cell.angle_gamma   90.00
#
_symmetry.space_group_name_H-M   'P 1'
#
loop_
_entity.id
_entity.type
_entity.pdbx_description
1 polymer ?
#
loop_
_entity_poly.entity_id
_entity_poly.type
_entity_poly.pdbx_seq_one_letter_code
_entity_poly.pdbx_strand_id
1 'polypeptide(L)'
;MSELDDVVEQLKQKRDELRVQMHLASKEFKEEWEDLEKTSEHFVAQAGLGKTGEGVGKALGQLGNELKLGYQRIIDAVKKS
;
A
#
# COMPACT_ATOMS: atom_id res chain seq x y z
N MET A 1 7.75 4.36 -18.03
CA MET A 1 7.52 3.62 -16.77
C MET A 1 6.29 2.76 -17.00
N SER A 2 6.27 1.52 -16.49
CA SER A 2 5.09 0.66 -16.60
C SER A 2 4.05 1.10 -15.57
N GLU A 3 2.75 0.97 -15.86
CA GLU A 3 1.67 1.34 -14.91
C GLU A 3 1.86 0.72 -13.52
N LEU A 4 2.50 -0.44 -13.46
CA LEU A 4 2.84 -1.16 -12.25
C LEU A 4 3.93 -0.46 -11.41
N ASP A 5 4.95 0.14 -12.04
CA ASP A 5 5.97 0.92 -11.34
C ASP A 5 5.34 2.19 -10.73
N ASP A 6 4.45 2.88 -11.46
CA ASP A 6 3.72 4.06 -10.95
C ASP A 6 2.85 3.71 -9.73
N VAL A 7 2.18 2.56 -9.73
CA VAL A 7 1.38 2.09 -8.59
C VAL A 7 2.27 1.78 -7.39
N VAL A 8 3.42 1.12 -7.60
CA VAL A 8 4.38 0.84 -6.53
C VAL A 8 4.94 2.12 -5.92
N GLU A 9 5.28 3.13 -6.73
CA GLU A 9 5.77 4.42 -6.24
C GLU A 9 4.72 5.17 -5.43
N GLN A 10 3.47 5.26 -5.93
CA GLN A 10 2.38 5.89 -5.19
C GLN A 10 2.10 5.17 -3.87
N LEU A 11 2.20 3.84 -3.86
CA LEU A 11 2.00 3.05 -2.66
C LEU A 11 3.06 3.35 -1.60
N LYS A 12 4.34 3.43 -2.00
CA LYS A 12 5.45 3.81 -1.12
C LYS A 12 5.27 5.21 -0.56
N GLN A 13 4.87 6.18 -1.39
CA GLN A 13 4.65 7.56 -0.96
C GLN A 13 3.56 7.63 0.13
N LYS A 14 2.41 7.01 -0.10
CA LYS A 14 1.32 6.97 0.90
C LYS A 14 1.72 6.26 2.18
N ARG A 15 2.50 5.18 2.06
CA ARG A 15 3.03 4.47 3.21
C ARG A 15 3.91 5.38 4.06
N ASP A 16 4.80 6.12 3.43
CA ASP A 16 5.70 7.03 4.13
C ASP A 16 4.94 8.18 4.81
N GLU A 17 3.89 8.70 4.19
CA GLU A 17 2.97 9.68 4.80
C GLU A 17 2.25 9.12 6.04
N LEU A 18 1.71 7.91 5.94
CA LEU A 18 1.04 7.22 7.04
C LEU A 18 1.97 6.93 8.20
N ARG A 19 3.19 6.47 7.90
CA ARG A 19 4.19 6.10 8.91
C ARG A 19 4.47 7.25 9.88
N VAL A 20 4.48 8.48 9.37
CA VAL A 20 4.65 9.68 10.20
C VAL A 20 3.45 9.89 11.13
N GLN A 21 2.23 9.69 10.63
CA GLN A 21 1.01 9.86 11.43
C GLN A 21 0.77 8.71 12.41
N MET A 22 1.25 7.51 12.09
CA MET A 22 1.00 6.30 12.85
C MET A 22 1.63 6.32 14.24
N HIS A 23 2.65 7.15 14.48
CA HIS A 23 3.19 7.34 15.82
C HIS A 23 2.14 7.87 16.80
N LEU A 24 1.25 8.75 16.30
CA LEU A 24 0.17 9.39 17.07
C LEU A 24 -1.14 8.61 17.05
N ALA A 25 -1.24 7.57 16.21
CA ALA A 25 -2.46 6.82 16.03
C ALA A 25 -2.72 5.83 17.19
N SER A 26 -4.01 5.57 17.42
CA SER A 26 -4.50 4.56 18.36
C SER A 26 -3.98 3.17 18.03
N LYS A 27 -3.98 2.28 19.03
CA LYS A 27 -3.51 0.90 18.89
C LYS A 27 -4.26 0.14 17.78
N GLU A 28 -5.57 0.33 17.65
CA GLU A 28 -6.40 -0.26 16.59
C GLU A 28 -5.89 0.08 15.19
N PHE A 29 -5.61 1.36 14.92
CA PHE A 29 -5.06 1.79 13.63
C PHE A 29 -3.65 1.28 13.38
N LYS A 30 -2.84 1.10 14.43
CA LYS A 30 -1.51 0.48 14.32
C LYS A 30 -1.61 -0.99 13.92
N GLU A 31 -2.54 -1.74 14.51
CA GLU A 31 -2.77 -3.16 14.20
C GLU A 31 -3.26 -3.33 12.74
N GLU A 32 -4.22 -2.52 12.30
CA GLU A 32 -4.67 -2.52 10.89
C GLU A 32 -3.56 -2.12 9.92
N TRP A 33 -2.76 -1.12 10.29
CA TRP A 33 -1.60 -0.67 9.53
C TRP A 33 -0.55 -1.78 9.35
N GLU A 34 -0.22 -2.50 10.42
CA GLU A 34 0.77 -3.59 10.38
C GLU A 34 0.33 -4.75 9.49
N ASP A 35 -0.97 -5.05 9.43
CA ASP A 35 -1.50 -6.07 8.52
C ASP A 35 -1.41 -5.63 7.05
N LEU A 36 -1.70 -4.36 6.78
CA LEU A 36 -1.57 -3.77 5.45
C LEU A 36 -0.11 -3.71 4.98
N GLU A 37 0.84 -3.41 5.87
CA GLU A 37 2.28 -3.42 5.59
C GLU A 37 2.76 -4.80 5.12
N LYS A 38 2.37 -5.88 5.80
CA LYS A 38 2.75 -7.25 5.39
C LYS A 38 2.28 -7.57 3.97
N THR A 39 1.07 -7.13 3.64
CA THR A 39 0.50 -7.35 2.30
C THR A 39 1.21 -6.47 1.26
N SER A 40 1.56 -5.24 1.61
CA SER A 40 2.32 -4.30 0.79
C SER A 40 3.74 -4.79 0.48
N GLU A 41 4.47 -5.32 1.48
CA GLU A 41 5.79 -5.91 1.28
C GLU A 41 5.75 -7.11 0.33
N HIS A 42 4.77 -8.01 0.51
CA HIS A 42 4.58 -9.14 -0.38
C HIS A 42 4.23 -8.69 -1.80
N PHE A 43 3.37 -7.67 -1.94
CA PHE A 43 3.05 -7.06 -3.22
C PHE A 43 4.28 -6.50 -3.93
N VAL A 44 5.13 -5.71 -3.25
CA VAL A 44 6.35 -5.14 -3.84
C VAL A 44 7.33 -6.22 -4.29
N ALA A 45 7.49 -7.28 -3.49
CA ALA A 45 8.31 -8.43 -3.86
C ALA A 45 7.76 -9.13 -5.11
N GLN A 46 6.45 -9.37 -5.18
CA GLN A 46 5.82 -10.00 -6.35
C GLN A 46 5.82 -9.09 -7.58
N ALA A 47 5.64 -7.78 -7.42
CA ALA A 47 5.71 -6.80 -8.50
C ALA A 47 7.11 -6.70 -9.11
N GLY A 48 8.16 -6.84 -8.29
CA GLY A 48 9.54 -6.91 -8.75
C GLY A 48 9.83 -8.18 -9.59
N LEU A 49 9.22 -9.32 -9.21
CA LEU A 49 9.38 -10.61 -9.89
C LEU A 49 8.47 -10.76 -11.13
N GLY A 50 7.28 -10.16 -11.09
CA GLY A 50 6.19 -10.32 -12.07
C GLY A 50 6.29 -9.48 -13.33
N LYS A 51 7.42 -8.80 -13.58
CA LYS A 51 7.66 -7.96 -14.78
C LYS A 51 7.59 -8.72 -16.13
N THR A 52 7.26 -10.01 -16.14
CA THR A 52 7.41 -10.92 -17.28
C THR A 52 6.11 -11.41 -17.93
N GLY A 53 4.90 -11.10 -17.41
CA GLY A 53 3.64 -11.55 -18.03
C GLY A 53 2.48 -10.54 -17.98
N GLU A 54 1.83 -10.26 -19.12
CA GLU A 54 0.73 -9.29 -19.25
C GLU A 54 -0.44 -9.51 -18.26
N GLY A 55 -0.80 -10.75 -17.97
CA GLY A 55 -1.86 -11.07 -17.00
C GLY A 55 -1.48 -10.82 -15.53
N VAL A 56 -0.18 -10.96 -15.22
CA VAL A 56 0.37 -10.71 -13.87
C VAL A 56 0.34 -9.21 -13.56
N GLY A 57 0.58 -8.37 -14.58
CA GLY A 57 0.50 -6.92 -14.44
C GLY A 57 -0.87 -6.40 -14.01
N LYS A 58 -1.96 -6.93 -14.59
CA LYS A 58 -3.33 -6.51 -14.24
C LYS A 58 -3.73 -6.89 -12.82
N ALA A 59 -3.43 -8.12 -12.40
CA ALA A 59 -3.74 -8.60 -11.06
C ALA A 59 -2.97 -7.80 -10.00
N LEU A 60 -1.68 -7.55 -10.24
CA LEU A 60 -0.85 -6.70 -9.40
C LEU A 60 -1.36 -5.25 -9.37
N GLY A 61 -1.77 -4.69 -10.51
CA GLY A 61 -2.38 -3.36 -10.56
C GLY A 61 -3.64 -3.25 -9.69
N GLN A 62 -4.52 -4.25 -9.72
CA GLN A 62 -5.71 -4.29 -8.84
C GLN A 62 -5.31 -4.36 -7.36
N LEU A 63 -4.42 -5.28 -6.99
CA LEU A 63 -3.96 -5.44 -5.61
C LEU A 63 -3.29 -4.16 -5.07
N GLY A 64 -2.46 -3.51 -5.88
CA GLY A 64 -1.83 -2.23 -5.52
C GLY A 64 -2.86 -1.12 -5.31
N ASN A 65 -3.94 -1.10 -6.08
CA ASN A 65 -5.02 -0.12 -5.91
C ASN A 65 -5.84 -0.39 -4.64
N GLU A 66 -6.08 -1.65 -4.29
CA GLU A 66 -6.71 -2.04 -3.02
C GLU A 66 -5.87 -1.61 -1.81
N LEU A 67 -4.55 -1.85 -1.86
CA LEU A 67 -3.62 -1.40 -0.82
C LEU A 67 -3.63 0.13 -0.69
N LYS A 68 -3.62 0.87 -1.81
CA LYS A 68 -3.74 2.34 -1.83
C LYS A 68 -5.01 2.83 -1.15
N LEU A 69 -6.14 2.15 -1.36
CA LEU A 69 -7.41 2.48 -0.72
C LEU A 69 -7.39 2.15 0.78
N GLY A 70 -6.80 1.02 1.17
CA GLY A 70 -6.63 0.64 2.58
C GLY A 70 -5.83 1.69 3.35
N TYR A 71 -4.67 2.08 2.81
CA TYR A 71 -3.87 3.17 3.37
C TYR A 71 -4.63 4.50 3.46
N GLN A 72 -5.38 4.88 2.42
CA GLN A 72 -6.17 6.11 2.46
C GLN A 72 -7.22 6.11 3.58
N ARG A 73 -7.89 4.98 3.82
CA ARG A 73 -8.89 4.87 4.90
C ARG A 73 -8.26 5.08 6.27
N ILE A 74 -7.08 4.50 6.51
CA ILE A 74 -6.35 4.68 7.77
C ILE A 74 -5.96 6.16 7.93
N ILE A 75 -5.46 6.82 6.88
CA ILE A 75 -5.14 8.27 6.92
C ILE A 75 -6.37 9.08 7.30
N ASP A 76 -7.49 8.85 6.63
CA ASP A 76 -8.69 9.62 6.85
C ASP A 76 -9.27 9.39 8.25
N ALA A 77 -9.15 8.17 8.78
CA ALA A 77 -9.56 7.84 10.14
C ALA A 77 -8.67 8.51 11.19
N VAL A 78 -7.35 8.51 10.99
CA VAL A 78 -6.38 9.17 11.88
C VAL A 78 -6.54 10.69 11.84
N LYS A 79 -6.80 11.29 10.68
CA LYS A 79 -7.04 12.74 10.55
C LYS A 79 -8.37 13.22 11.15
N LYS A 80 -9.35 12.33 11.28
CA LYS A 80 -10.68 12.65 11.85
C LYS A 80 -10.77 12.39 13.35
N SER A 81 -9.78 11.70 13.93
CA SER A 81 -9.65 11.50 15.38
C SER A 81 -8.99 12.72 16.04
#